data_AF-A0A971YCQ6-F1
#
_entry.id   AF-A0A971YCQ6-F1
#
_cell.length_a   1.000
_cell.length_b   1.000
_cell.length_c   1.000
_cell.angle_alpha   90.00
_cell.angle_beta   90.00
_cell.angle_gamma   90.00
#
_symmetry.space_group_name_H-M   'P 1'
#
loop_
_entity.id
_entity.type
_entity.pdbx_description
1 polymer ?
#
loop_
_entity_poly.entity_id
_entity_poly.type
_entity_poly.pdbx_seq_one_letter_code
_entity_poly.pdbx_strand_id
1 'polypeptide(L)'
;MSAITPEEIKALTQYIYAASGIALDASKAYLLETRLKPLMHKYACHNYMDLYTQARADRSGNMEKEIVDAISTNETLFFRDSSPFEVFKHKILPDLIDARSRAFPGRPVPLRIWSAACSTGQEVYSIAITLREMLGNLSGYQISILGTDISDDAVSKASYGKYNKFEIERGLPPAVLHRYFTASGDGWRIKDEIRAMAVFKKFNLMKPFTGLGKFDIVFCRNVAIYFTPNDKKMVFEKIAGVLEADGALVIGSTESLTGVTSAFEARRYMRSIFYQPAGSGGGQAVQTTAARTFTQIAPPRPLAQTLPGSVQPVQKSAPITQMAARPGAAPAQAQPATSPRPLLGASSAAVPATSPRPSVPAPVAPAPVAPPPVPDRDEQVQEPRVHPAQFVRPRAALPAAQAAPASRRGDKTALKRLIMQKKAAQAAHE
;
A
#
# COMPACT_ATOMS: atom_id res chain seq x y z
N MET A 1 -11.38 -33.92 -1.14
CA MET A 1 -11.43 -32.83 -0.13
C MET A 1 -12.88 -32.47 0.05
N SER A 2 -13.35 -32.46 1.29
CA SER A 2 -14.74 -32.15 1.64
C SER A 2 -15.01 -30.65 1.53
N ALA A 3 -16.29 -30.28 1.40
CA ALA A 3 -16.74 -28.90 1.61
C ALA A 3 -16.54 -28.49 3.08
N ILE A 4 -16.34 -27.21 3.33
CA ILE A 4 -16.14 -26.67 4.68
C ILE A 4 -17.43 -26.75 5.52
N THR A 5 -17.33 -27.17 6.78
CA THR A 5 -18.51 -27.25 7.67
C THR A 5 -18.82 -25.92 8.38
N PRO A 6 -20.04 -25.71 8.91
CA PRO A 6 -20.37 -24.53 9.72
C PRO A 6 -19.45 -24.31 10.93
N GLU A 7 -19.02 -25.39 11.57
CA GLU A 7 -18.09 -25.39 12.71
C GLU A 7 -16.69 -24.94 12.27
N GLU A 8 -16.20 -25.46 11.14
CA GLU A 8 -14.92 -25.08 10.54
C GLU A 8 -14.91 -23.60 10.10
N ILE A 9 -15.99 -23.13 9.46
CA ILE A 9 -16.19 -21.71 9.13
C ILE A 9 -16.08 -20.88 10.41
N LYS A 10 -16.81 -21.23 11.47
CA LYS A 10 -16.79 -20.50 12.74
C LYS A 10 -15.40 -20.47 13.37
N ALA A 11 -14.69 -21.60 13.39
CA ALA A 11 -13.35 -21.69 13.97
C ALA A 11 -12.33 -20.84 13.19
N LEU A 12 -12.31 -20.96 11.86
CA LEU A 12 -11.39 -20.21 11.00
C LEU A 12 -11.71 -18.71 10.97
N THR A 13 -12.98 -18.31 10.86
CA THR A 13 -13.35 -16.88 10.87
C THR A 13 -12.98 -16.19 12.17
N GLN A 14 -13.18 -16.85 13.33
CA GLN A 14 -12.73 -16.34 14.64
C GLN A 14 -11.21 -16.24 14.74
N TYR A 15 -10.47 -17.22 14.21
CA TYR A 15 -9.01 -17.22 14.19
C TYR A 15 -8.44 -16.09 13.31
N ILE A 16 -8.92 -16.00 12.06
CA ILE A 16 -8.57 -14.93 11.11
C ILE A 16 -8.86 -13.56 11.72
N TYR A 17 -10.04 -13.38 12.32
CA TYR A 17 -10.43 -12.12 12.96
C TYR A 17 -9.50 -11.76 14.14
N ALA A 18 -9.15 -12.72 15.00
CA ALA A 18 -8.21 -12.49 16.10
C ALA A 18 -6.79 -12.12 15.61
N ALA A 19 -6.33 -12.73 14.51
CA ALA A 19 -5.02 -12.48 13.92
C ALA A 19 -4.95 -11.15 13.15
N SER A 20 -6.05 -10.72 12.49
CA SER A 20 -6.03 -9.65 11.48
C SER A 20 -7.05 -8.52 11.64
N GLY A 21 -8.14 -8.72 12.40
CA GLY A 21 -9.30 -7.84 12.43
C GLY A 21 -10.23 -7.96 11.21
N ILE A 22 -9.92 -8.81 10.22
CA ILE A 22 -10.78 -9.04 9.06
C ILE A 22 -12.04 -9.80 9.51
N ALA A 23 -13.19 -9.13 9.42
CA ALA A 23 -14.49 -9.68 9.72
C ALA A 23 -15.05 -10.44 8.51
N LEU A 24 -15.13 -11.77 8.64
CA LEU A 24 -15.77 -12.66 7.67
C LEU A 24 -17.08 -13.19 8.26
N ASP A 25 -18.17 -13.01 7.51
CA ASP A 25 -19.48 -13.59 7.80
C ASP A 25 -19.67 -14.93 7.06
N ALA A 26 -20.72 -15.68 7.42
CA ALA A 26 -20.99 -16.99 6.84
C ALA A 26 -21.29 -16.96 5.32
N SER A 27 -21.78 -15.85 4.75
CA SER A 27 -22.02 -15.74 3.30
C SER A 27 -20.72 -15.72 2.49
N LYS A 28 -19.59 -15.40 3.16
CA LYS A 28 -18.24 -15.37 2.58
C LYS A 28 -17.48 -16.68 2.75
N ALA A 29 -18.12 -17.77 3.18
CA ALA A 29 -17.47 -19.08 3.36
C ALA A 29 -16.70 -19.57 2.12
N TYR A 30 -17.19 -19.27 0.91
CA TYR A 30 -16.51 -19.59 -0.35
C TYR A 30 -15.11 -18.96 -0.46
N LEU A 31 -14.83 -17.83 0.21
CA LEU A 31 -13.49 -17.23 0.26
C LEU A 31 -12.53 -18.09 1.09
N LEU A 32 -13.00 -18.73 2.16
CA LEU A 32 -12.19 -19.67 2.94
C LEU A 32 -11.79 -20.86 2.07
N GLU A 33 -12.75 -21.49 1.39
CA GLU A 33 -12.46 -22.64 0.54
C GLU A 33 -11.51 -22.30 -0.61
N THR A 34 -11.80 -21.24 -1.37
CA THR A 34 -11.01 -20.86 -2.55
C THR A 34 -9.59 -20.42 -2.20
N ARG A 35 -9.38 -19.73 -1.08
CA ARG A 35 -8.09 -19.13 -0.71
C ARG A 35 -7.25 -20.00 0.22
N LEU A 36 -7.86 -20.82 1.08
CA LEU A 36 -7.12 -21.70 2.00
C LEU A 36 -6.82 -23.08 1.41
N LYS A 37 -7.49 -23.50 0.33
CA LYS A 37 -7.21 -24.78 -0.36
C LYS A 37 -5.73 -24.96 -0.80
N PRO A 38 -5.00 -23.95 -1.29
CA PRO A 38 -3.56 -24.08 -1.53
C PRO A 38 -2.76 -24.40 -0.24
N LEU A 39 -3.14 -23.81 0.90
CA LEU A 39 -2.50 -24.07 2.20
C LEU A 39 -2.85 -25.47 2.73
N MET A 40 -4.11 -25.90 2.56
CA MET A 40 -4.53 -27.28 2.84
C MET A 40 -3.62 -28.31 2.17
N HIS A 41 -3.29 -28.10 0.88
CA HIS A 41 -2.36 -28.97 0.16
C HIS A 41 -0.92 -28.84 0.67
N LYS A 42 -0.44 -27.61 0.94
CA LYS A 42 0.93 -27.34 1.41
C LYS A 42 1.24 -27.98 2.76
N TYR A 43 0.29 -27.94 3.70
CA TYR A 43 0.43 -28.48 5.05
C TYR A 43 -0.14 -29.91 5.20
N ALA A 44 -0.53 -30.55 4.09
CA ALA A 44 -1.11 -31.89 4.05
C ALA A 44 -2.32 -32.09 5.00
N CYS A 45 -3.12 -31.04 5.19
CA CYS A 45 -4.30 -31.06 6.07
C CYS A 45 -5.45 -31.83 5.42
N HIS A 46 -6.16 -32.64 6.21
CA HIS A 46 -7.25 -33.49 5.73
C HIS A 46 -8.58 -32.75 5.59
N ASN A 47 -8.83 -31.80 6.49
CA ASN A 47 -10.01 -30.92 6.54
C ASN A 47 -9.62 -29.54 7.12
N TYR A 48 -10.53 -28.58 7.12
CA TYR A 48 -10.23 -27.21 7.54
C TYR A 48 -10.04 -27.11 9.08
N MET A 49 -10.63 -28.03 9.84
CA MET A 49 -10.42 -28.17 11.28
C MET A 49 -8.97 -28.58 11.63
N ASP A 50 -8.36 -29.45 10.80
CA ASP A 50 -6.95 -29.85 10.86
C ASP A 50 -6.03 -28.63 10.61
N LEU A 51 -6.31 -27.84 9.55
CA LEU A 51 -5.59 -26.59 9.26
C LEU A 51 -5.65 -25.59 10.43
N TYR A 52 -6.84 -25.37 11.02
CA TYR A 52 -6.99 -24.52 12.21
C TYR A 52 -6.18 -25.05 13.40
N THR A 53 -6.20 -26.36 13.62
CA THR A 53 -5.56 -26.99 14.78
C THR A 53 -4.04 -26.93 14.67
N GLN A 54 -3.50 -27.22 13.48
CA GLN A 54 -2.08 -27.07 13.18
C GLN A 54 -1.64 -25.59 13.28
N ALA A 55 -2.40 -24.66 12.71
CA ALA A 55 -2.08 -23.23 12.77
C ALA A 55 -2.04 -22.69 14.21
N ARG A 56 -2.91 -23.19 15.10
CA ARG A 56 -2.87 -22.87 16.55
C ARG A 56 -1.74 -23.55 17.31
N ALA A 57 -1.22 -24.66 16.81
CA ALA A 57 -0.07 -25.36 17.40
C ALA A 57 1.28 -24.79 16.92
N ASP A 58 1.31 -24.12 15.76
CA ASP A 58 2.50 -23.52 15.16
C ASP A 58 3.05 -22.34 15.98
N ARG A 59 4.04 -22.62 16.82
CA ARG A 59 4.77 -21.61 17.61
C ARG A 59 5.63 -20.67 16.78
N SER A 60 5.88 -20.95 15.50
CA SER A 60 6.59 -20.03 14.59
C SER A 60 5.68 -18.93 14.02
N GLY A 61 4.36 -19.14 14.08
CA GLY A 61 3.34 -18.25 13.51
C GLY A 61 3.42 -18.12 11.99
N ASN A 62 4.08 -19.06 11.29
CA ASN A 62 4.18 -19.04 9.83
C ASN A 62 2.85 -19.45 9.19
N MET A 63 2.14 -20.43 9.75
CA MET A 63 0.79 -20.79 9.30
C MET A 63 -0.18 -19.61 9.49
N GLU A 64 -0.09 -18.87 10.59
CA GLU A 64 -0.90 -17.66 10.82
C GLU A 64 -0.67 -16.60 9.74
N LYS A 65 0.60 -16.31 9.41
CA LYS A 65 0.95 -15.33 8.36
C LYS A 65 0.34 -15.74 7.03
N GLU A 66 0.57 -16.97 6.58
CA GLU A 66 0.11 -17.45 5.28
C GLU A 66 -1.43 -17.52 5.17
N ILE A 67 -2.12 -17.87 6.26
CA ILE A 67 -3.59 -17.82 6.33
C ILE A 67 -4.08 -16.37 6.18
N VAL A 68 -3.44 -15.42 6.87
CA VAL A 68 -3.78 -13.99 6.77
C VAL A 68 -3.45 -13.43 5.38
N ASP A 69 -2.31 -13.80 4.80
CA ASP A 69 -1.91 -13.42 3.43
C ASP A 69 -2.95 -13.91 2.41
N ALA A 70 -3.32 -15.19 2.45
CA ALA A 70 -4.32 -15.78 1.55
C ALA A 70 -5.72 -15.12 1.65
N ILE A 71 -6.13 -14.74 2.86
CA ILE A 71 -7.45 -14.12 3.13
C ILE A 71 -7.45 -12.61 2.89
N SER A 72 -6.29 -11.94 2.97
CA SER A 72 -6.18 -10.52 2.63
C SER A 72 -6.61 -10.26 1.18
N THR A 73 -7.37 -9.19 0.94
CA THR A 73 -7.85 -8.85 -0.41
C THR A 73 -7.05 -7.67 -0.95
N ASN A 74 -5.94 -8.00 -1.63
CA ASN A 74 -4.92 -7.06 -2.07
C ASN A 74 -5.24 -6.38 -3.43
N GLU A 75 -6.47 -5.87 -3.59
CA GLU A 75 -6.79 -5.08 -4.78
C GLU A 75 -6.41 -3.61 -4.61
N THR A 76 -5.39 -3.18 -5.36
CA THR A 76 -4.87 -1.81 -5.37
C THR A 76 -4.42 -1.41 -6.78
N LEU A 77 -4.42 -0.11 -7.08
CA LEU A 77 -4.12 0.46 -8.40
C LEU A 77 -3.22 1.68 -8.25
N PHE A 78 -2.40 1.97 -9.26
CA PHE A 78 -1.71 3.26 -9.33
C PHE A 78 -2.75 4.37 -9.50
N PHE A 79 -2.61 5.45 -8.72
CA PHE A 79 -3.52 6.59 -8.69
C PHE A 79 -5.00 6.19 -8.53
N ARG A 80 -5.28 5.11 -7.76
CA ARG A 80 -6.65 4.64 -7.48
C ARG A 80 -7.52 5.80 -7.00
N ASP A 81 -8.62 6.03 -7.70
CA ASP A 81 -9.52 7.19 -7.58
C ASP A 81 -8.82 8.54 -7.78
N SER A 82 -9.34 9.41 -8.64
CA SER A 82 -8.75 10.75 -8.83
C SER A 82 -8.90 11.65 -7.59
N SER A 83 -10.08 11.66 -6.96
CA SER A 83 -10.45 12.57 -5.87
C SER A 83 -9.43 12.66 -4.70
N PRO A 84 -8.91 11.53 -4.15
CA PRO A 84 -7.85 11.52 -3.13
C PRO A 84 -6.53 12.16 -3.57
N PHE A 85 -6.07 11.89 -4.79
CA PHE A 85 -4.81 12.44 -5.30
C PHE A 85 -4.96 13.91 -5.70
N GLU A 86 -6.12 14.32 -6.22
CA GLU A 86 -6.45 15.71 -6.50
C GLU A 86 -6.47 16.57 -5.22
N VAL A 87 -7.09 16.09 -4.13
CA VAL A 87 -7.08 16.85 -2.85
C VAL A 87 -5.73 16.84 -2.16
N PHE A 88 -4.97 15.75 -2.29
CA PHE A 88 -3.58 15.69 -1.85
C PHE A 88 -2.74 16.77 -2.55
N LYS A 89 -2.82 16.81 -3.89
CA LYS A 89 -2.05 17.71 -4.76
C LYS A 89 -2.47 19.18 -4.64
N HIS A 90 -3.77 19.47 -4.66
CA HIS A 90 -4.26 20.83 -4.79
C HIS A 90 -4.70 21.50 -3.48
N LYS A 91 -4.69 20.76 -2.36
CA LYS A 91 -5.03 21.33 -1.04
C LYS A 91 -4.12 20.90 0.10
N ILE A 92 -4.02 19.60 0.38
CA ILE A 92 -3.36 19.09 1.59
C ILE A 92 -1.85 19.39 1.56
N LEU A 93 -1.16 19.04 0.47
CA LEU A 93 0.29 19.23 0.39
C LEU A 93 0.70 20.72 0.38
N PRO A 94 0.07 21.62 -0.41
CA PRO A 94 0.40 23.05 -0.35
C PRO A 94 0.20 23.67 1.03
N ASP A 95 -0.95 23.41 1.69
CA ASP A 95 -1.23 23.94 3.03
C ASP A 95 -0.17 23.52 4.05
N LEU A 96 0.21 22.24 4.03
CA LEU A 96 1.22 21.69 4.95
C LEU A 96 2.61 22.24 4.65
N ILE A 97 3.01 22.35 3.37
CA ILE A 97 4.31 22.95 3.01
C ILE A 97 4.39 24.40 3.50
N ASP A 98 3.33 25.19 3.31
CA ASP A 98 3.26 26.56 3.79
C ASP A 98 3.37 26.65 5.32
N ALA A 99 2.63 25.80 6.04
CA ALA A 99 2.66 25.75 7.50
C ALA A 99 4.04 25.33 8.03
N ARG A 100 4.63 24.28 7.45
CA ARG A 100 5.92 23.71 7.87
C ARG A 100 7.09 24.62 7.48
N SER A 101 7.05 25.29 6.33
CA SER A 101 8.08 26.27 5.92
C SER A 101 8.16 27.46 6.88
N ARG A 102 7.00 27.93 7.39
CA ARG A 102 6.95 28.98 8.42
C ARG A 102 7.44 28.49 9.79
N ALA A 103 7.17 27.23 10.15
CA ALA A 103 7.61 26.65 11.42
C ALA A 103 9.10 26.25 11.44
N PHE A 104 9.70 25.97 10.28
CA PHE A 104 11.09 25.52 10.14
C PHE A 104 11.90 26.39 9.16
N PRO A 105 12.03 27.71 9.42
CA PRO A 105 12.72 28.63 8.52
C PRO A 105 14.18 28.23 8.32
N GLY A 106 14.64 28.24 7.06
CA GLY A 106 16.02 27.91 6.70
C GLY A 106 16.39 26.42 6.85
N ARG A 107 15.43 25.52 7.07
CA ARG A 107 15.65 24.06 7.15
C ARG A 107 14.83 23.32 6.10
N PRO A 108 15.22 22.10 5.70
CA PRO A 108 14.38 21.26 4.85
C PRO A 108 13.02 21.02 5.48
N VAL A 109 11.95 21.20 4.70
CA VAL A 109 10.56 21.12 5.15
C VAL A 109 10.22 19.66 5.52
N PRO A 110 9.94 19.34 6.79
CA PRO A 110 9.65 17.96 7.19
C PRO A 110 8.24 17.55 6.78
N LEU A 111 8.13 16.38 6.14
CA LEU A 111 6.85 15.76 5.74
C LEU A 111 6.89 14.25 6.02
N ARG A 112 6.07 13.79 6.98
CA ARG A 112 5.87 12.38 7.29
C ARG A 112 4.50 11.93 6.80
N ILE A 113 4.49 10.97 5.88
CA ILE A 113 3.27 10.39 5.29
C ILE A 113 3.19 8.90 5.64
N TRP A 114 1.99 8.41 5.96
CA TRP A 114 1.72 7.00 6.16
C TRP A 114 0.62 6.52 5.20
N SER A 115 0.87 5.46 4.44
CA SER A 115 -0.16 4.66 3.76
C SER A 115 -0.41 3.41 4.60
N ALA A 116 -1.56 3.40 5.27
CA ALA A 116 -2.07 2.32 6.11
C ALA A 116 -2.90 1.35 5.26
N ALA A 117 -2.47 0.08 5.23
CA ALA A 117 -2.87 -0.93 4.26
C ALA A 117 -2.43 -0.59 2.82
N CYS A 118 -1.12 -0.37 2.64
CA CYS A 118 -0.54 -0.02 1.34
C CYS A 118 -0.61 -1.13 0.29
N SER A 119 -0.98 -2.35 0.68
CA SER A 119 -0.97 -3.56 -0.13
C SER A 119 0.34 -3.68 -0.92
N THR A 120 0.28 -3.99 -2.22
CA THR A 120 1.45 -4.21 -3.09
C THR A 120 2.20 -2.91 -3.51
N GLY A 121 1.93 -1.77 -2.85
CA GLY A 121 2.76 -0.56 -2.89
C GLY A 121 2.35 0.53 -3.89
N GLN A 122 1.35 0.29 -4.73
CA GLN A 122 0.91 1.20 -5.79
C GLN A 122 0.48 2.56 -5.22
N GLU A 123 -0.23 2.60 -4.08
CA GLU A 123 -0.60 3.86 -3.42
C GLU A 123 0.63 4.64 -2.96
N VAL A 124 1.57 3.98 -2.27
CA VAL A 124 2.81 4.58 -1.77
C VAL A 124 3.64 5.18 -2.90
N TYR A 125 3.78 4.47 -4.02
CA TYR A 125 4.49 5.00 -5.18
C TYR A 125 3.71 6.09 -5.92
N SER A 126 2.37 6.06 -5.91
CA SER A 126 1.55 7.17 -6.43
C SER A 126 1.73 8.44 -5.61
N ILE A 127 1.84 8.32 -4.28
CA ILE A 127 2.17 9.43 -3.36
C ILE A 127 3.59 9.94 -3.65
N ALA A 128 4.59 9.05 -3.74
CA ALA A 128 5.98 9.40 -3.99
C ALA A 128 6.18 10.11 -5.36
N ILE A 129 5.53 9.61 -6.41
CA ILE A 129 5.51 10.25 -7.74
C ILE A 129 4.82 11.61 -7.68
N THR A 130 3.66 11.72 -7.02
CA THR A 130 2.97 13.02 -6.86
C THR A 130 3.87 14.06 -6.18
N LEU A 131 4.57 13.68 -5.12
CA LEU A 131 5.55 14.54 -4.44
C LEU A 131 6.69 14.96 -5.38
N ARG A 132 7.26 14.02 -6.14
CA ARG A 132 8.35 14.30 -7.09
C ARG A 132 7.91 15.23 -8.22
N GLU A 133 6.70 15.05 -8.76
CA GLU A 133 6.15 15.92 -9.82
C GLU A 133 5.78 17.31 -9.31
N MET A 134 5.28 17.43 -8.07
CA MET A 134 4.90 18.72 -7.49
C MET A 134 6.07 19.57 -7.00
N LEU A 135 7.07 18.93 -6.38
CA LEU A 135 8.15 19.61 -5.67
C LEU A 135 9.42 19.72 -6.52
N GLY A 136 9.56 18.87 -7.55
CA GLY A 136 10.73 18.84 -8.43
C GLY A 136 11.99 18.45 -7.66
N ASN A 137 12.79 19.45 -7.27
CA ASN A 137 13.97 19.24 -6.44
C ASN A 137 13.58 18.99 -4.98
N LEU A 138 13.86 17.79 -4.48
CA LEU A 138 13.53 17.38 -3.12
C LEU A 138 14.53 17.84 -2.06
N SER A 139 15.65 18.50 -2.41
CA SER A 139 16.67 18.92 -1.43
C SER A 139 16.17 19.92 -0.38
N GLY A 140 15.08 20.64 -0.67
CA GLY A 140 14.39 21.52 0.27
C GLY A 140 13.43 20.81 1.23
N TYR A 141 13.33 19.48 1.20
CA TYR A 141 12.32 18.71 1.92
C TYR A 141 12.93 17.50 2.65
N GLN A 142 12.44 17.21 3.86
CA GLN A 142 12.76 15.99 4.60
C GLN A 142 11.54 15.07 4.57
N ILE A 143 11.43 14.29 3.49
CA ILE A 143 10.28 13.41 3.21
C ILE A 143 10.52 12.02 3.82
N SER A 144 9.50 11.47 4.48
CA SER A 144 9.47 10.08 4.94
C SER A 144 8.11 9.48 4.63
N ILE A 145 8.03 8.55 3.66
CA ILE A 145 6.80 7.80 3.37
C ILE A 145 6.90 6.42 4.00
N LEU A 146 5.97 6.11 4.89
CA LEU A 146 5.79 4.78 5.46
C LEU A 146 4.65 4.08 4.72
N GLY A 147 4.92 2.93 4.09
CA GLY A 147 3.89 1.98 3.70
C GLY A 147 3.77 0.89 4.75
N THR A 148 2.56 0.54 5.17
CA THR A 148 2.36 -0.65 5.99
C THR A 148 1.20 -1.50 5.52
N ASP A 149 1.37 -2.82 5.55
CA ASP A 149 0.28 -3.76 5.36
C ASP A 149 0.37 -4.90 6.40
N ILE A 150 -0.70 -5.68 6.55
CA ILE A 150 -0.67 -6.89 7.37
C ILE A 150 -0.05 -8.07 6.61
N SER A 151 -0.14 -8.05 5.28
CA SER A 151 0.38 -9.11 4.41
C SER A 151 1.91 -9.02 4.25
N ASP A 152 2.62 -10.11 4.57
CA ASP A 152 4.08 -10.19 4.41
C ASP A 152 4.45 -10.23 2.91
N ASP A 153 3.66 -10.95 2.11
CA ASP A 153 3.82 -11.02 0.65
C ASP A 153 3.60 -9.66 -0.01
N ALA A 154 2.55 -8.93 0.40
CA ALA A 154 2.25 -7.61 -0.14
C ALA A 154 3.34 -6.59 0.20
N VAL A 155 3.81 -6.57 1.46
CA VAL A 155 4.94 -5.72 1.92
C VAL A 155 6.22 -6.06 1.17
N SER A 156 6.52 -7.35 0.97
CA SER A 156 7.71 -7.80 0.26
C SER A 156 7.69 -7.38 -1.22
N LYS A 157 6.54 -7.57 -1.89
CA LYS A 157 6.34 -7.13 -3.27
C LYS A 157 6.44 -5.61 -3.40
N ALA A 158 5.79 -4.87 -2.49
CA ALA A 158 5.85 -3.41 -2.44
C ALA A 158 7.29 -2.91 -2.29
N SER A 159 8.06 -3.50 -1.37
CA SER A 159 9.47 -3.15 -1.15
C SER A 159 10.38 -3.49 -2.34
N TYR A 160 10.07 -4.53 -3.12
CA TYR A 160 10.82 -4.83 -4.34
C TYR A 160 10.47 -3.87 -5.48
N GLY A 161 9.18 -3.53 -5.60
CA GLY A 161 8.65 -2.54 -6.54
C GLY A 161 8.60 -3.01 -7.99
N LYS A 162 8.47 -4.33 -8.23
CA LYS A 162 8.24 -4.91 -9.57
C LYS A 162 6.76 -5.23 -9.77
N TYR A 163 6.25 -4.86 -10.95
CA TYR A 163 4.85 -4.98 -11.35
C TYR A 163 4.77 -5.63 -12.74
N ASN A 164 3.76 -6.47 -12.94
CA ASN A 164 3.48 -7.08 -14.24
C ASN A 164 2.66 -6.12 -15.14
N LYS A 165 2.43 -6.52 -16.40
CA LYS A 165 1.66 -5.75 -17.38
C LYS A 165 0.25 -5.35 -16.88
N PHE A 166 -0.50 -6.29 -16.30
CA PHE A 166 -1.85 -6.04 -15.81
C PHE A 166 -1.88 -5.04 -14.66
N GLU A 167 -0.89 -5.05 -13.77
CA GLU A 167 -0.80 -4.09 -12.67
C GLU A 167 -0.40 -2.68 -13.14
N ILE A 168 0.41 -2.60 -14.20
CA ILE A 168 0.82 -1.34 -14.83
C ILE A 168 -0.32 -0.71 -15.64
N GLU A 169 -1.02 -1.49 -16.47
CA GLU A 169 -2.11 -0.98 -17.33
C GLU A 169 -3.33 -0.50 -16.53
N ARG A 170 -3.46 -0.92 -15.26
CA ARG A 170 -4.53 -0.48 -14.36
C ARG A 170 -4.21 0.86 -13.67
N GLY A 171 -4.45 1.93 -14.42
CA GLY A 171 -4.53 3.31 -13.89
C GLY A 171 -3.24 4.13 -13.95
N LEU A 172 -2.10 3.54 -14.32
CA LEU A 172 -0.85 4.28 -14.49
C LEU A 172 -0.81 4.99 -15.86
N PRO A 173 -0.70 6.33 -15.95
CA PRO A 173 -0.61 7.01 -17.23
C PRO A 173 0.70 6.65 -17.97
N PRO A 174 0.69 6.47 -19.31
CA PRO A 174 1.89 6.07 -20.06
C PRO A 174 3.10 7.02 -19.88
N ALA A 175 2.86 8.32 -19.74
CA ALA A 175 3.90 9.30 -19.46
C ALA A 175 4.55 9.11 -18.07
N VAL A 176 3.77 8.68 -17.07
CA VAL A 176 4.27 8.37 -15.72
C VAL A 176 5.06 7.06 -15.73
N LEU A 177 4.59 6.05 -16.46
CA LEU A 177 5.32 4.79 -16.68
C LEU A 177 6.71 5.05 -17.27
N HIS A 178 6.78 5.80 -18.37
CA HIS A 178 8.05 6.14 -19.04
C HIS A 178 8.99 6.97 -18.14
N ARG A 179 8.45 7.89 -17.33
CA ARG A 179 9.27 8.72 -16.43
C ARG A 179 9.81 7.95 -15.23
N TYR A 180 9.01 7.10 -14.59
CA TYR A 180 9.32 6.60 -13.24
C TYR A 180 9.58 5.09 -13.13
N PHE A 181 9.51 4.34 -14.23
CA PHE A 181 9.79 2.91 -14.24
C PHE A 181 10.90 2.56 -15.24
N THR A 182 11.42 1.34 -15.09
CA THR A 182 12.36 0.69 -16.01
C THR A 182 11.85 -0.71 -16.34
N ALA A 183 12.01 -1.15 -17.59
CA ALA A 183 11.72 -2.53 -17.97
C ALA A 183 12.62 -3.50 -17.18
N SER A 184 12.06 -4.62 -16.73
CA SER A 184 12.73 -5.58 -15.84
C SER A 184 12.19 -7.00 -16.07
N GLY A 185 12.69 -7.63 -17.15
CA GLY A 185 12.21 -8.93 -17.61
C GLY A 185 10.83 -8.83 -18.26
N ASP A 186 9.88 -9.61 -17.75
CA ASP A 186 8.47 -9.68 -18.15
C ASP A 186 7.57 -8.53 -17.63
N GLY A 187 8.15 -7.54 -16.95
CA GLY A 187 7.41 -6.44 -16.35
C GLY A 187 8.26 -5.19 -16.14
N TRP A 188 7.82 -4.34 -15.21
CA TRP A 188 8.43 -3.06 -14.89
C TRP A 188 8.83 -2.99 -13.43
N ARG A 189 9.91 -2.28 -13.14
CA ARG A 189 10.32 -1.94 -11.78
C ARG A 189 10.33 -0.42 -11.62
N ILE A 190 9.79 0.08 -10.51
CA ILE A 190 9.85 1.49 -10.14
C ILE A 190 11.33 1.92 -10.00
N LYS A 191 11.68 3.11 -10.49
CA LYS A 191 13.04 3.63 -10.40
C LYS A 191 13.48 3.78 -8.94
N ASP A 192 14.74 3.45 -8.69
CA ASP A 192 15.30 3.43 -7.34
C ASP A 192 15.26 4.81 -6.65
N GLU A 193 15.24 5.92 -7.41
CA GLU A 193 15.05 7.29 -6.88
C GLU A 193 13.69 7.49 -6.20
N ILE A 194 12.62 6.91 -6.76
CA ILE A 194 11.27 6.97 -6.19
C ILE A 194 11.15 5.93 -5.07
N ARG A 195 11.75 4.74 -5.27
CA ARG A 195 11.74 3.68 -4.26
C ARG A 195 12.39 4.11 -2.94
N ALA A 196 13.48 4.86 -3.00
CA ALA A 196 14.20 5.35 -1.83
C ALA A 196 13.40 6.37 -0.97
N MET A 197 12.30 6.92 -1.48
CA MET A 197 11.41 7.81 -0.72
C MET A 197 10.52 7.07 0.29
N ALA A 198 10.41 5.74 0.17
CA ALA A 198 9.47 4.92 0.92
C ALA A 198 10.16 3.80 1.71
N VAL A 199 9.59 3.48 2.88
CA VAL A 199 9.91 2.26 3.63
C VAL A 199 8.64 1.48 3.88
N PHE A 200 8.70 0.16 3.68
CA PHE A 200 7.59 -0.75 3.90
C PHE A 200 7.81 -1.57 5.18
N LYS A 201 6.75 -1.79 5.96
CA LYS A 201 6.77 -2.61 7.19
C LYS A 201 5.48 -3.40 7.34
N LYS A 202 5.57 -4.62 7.87
CA LYS A 202 4.39 -5.33 8.37
C LYS A 202 3.80 -4.59 9.57
N PHE A 203 2.50 -4.35 9.55
CA PHE A 203 1.75 -3.73 10.64
C PHE A 203 0.27 -4.16 10.60
N ASN A 204 -0.26 -4.54 11.76
CA ASN A 204 -1.68 -4.84 11.92
C ASN A 204 -2.37 -3.66 12.63
N LEU A 205 -3.37 -3.04 11.97
CA LEU A 205 -4.10 -1.87 12.47
C LEU A 205 -4.89 -2.13 13.78
N MET A 206 -5.14 -3.39 14.13
CA MET A 206 -5.74 -3.76 15.42
C MET A 206 -4.76 -3.66 16.60
N LYS A 207 -3.45 -3.69 16.36
CA LYS A 207 -2.43 -3.57 17.42
C LYS A 207 -2.27 -2.10 17.88
N PRO A 208 -1.58 -1.83 18.99
CA PRO A 208 -1.26 -0.46 19.43
C PRO A 208 -0.36 0.27 18.41
N PHE A 209 -0.53 1.58 18.24
CA PHE A 209 0.25 2.40 17.31
C PHE A 209 1.55 2.96 17.95
N THR A 210 1.93 2.43 19.11
CA THR A 210 3.12 2.81 19.87
C THR A 210 4.38 2.72 19.00
N GLY A 211 5.17 3.80 18.97
CA GLY A 211 6.44 3.86 18.22
C GLY A 211 6.33 4.28 16.74
N LEU A 212 5.13 4.48 16.17
CA LEU A 212 5.01 5.05 14.82
C LEU A 212 5.38 6.56 14.79
N GLY A 213 5.12 7.26 15.89
CA GLY A 213 5.27 8.72 16.02
C GLY A 213 4.14 9.50 15.36
N LYS A 214 4.38 10.77 15.02
CA LYS A 214 3.39 11.66 14.39
C LYS A 214 3.53 11.75 12.86
N PHE A 215 2.42 11.84 12.15
CA PHE A 215 2.36 12.02 10.69
C PHE A 215 1.63 13.31 10.31
N ASP A 216 2.10 13.96 9.27
CA ASP A 216 1.41 15.11 8.66
C ASP A 216 0.24 14.64 7.79
N ILE A 217 0.36 13.47 7.17
CA ILE A 217 -0.68 12.89 6.30
C ILE A 217 -0.79 11.38 6.55
N VAL A 218 -2.02 10.87 6.68
CA VAL A 218 -2.32 9.43 6.68
C VAL A 218 -3.30 9.13 5.55
N PHE A 219 -2.94 8.22 4.66
CA PHE A 219 -3.86 7.53 3.76
C PHE A 219 -4.28 6.23 4.43
N CYS A 220 -5.58 6.00 4.57
CA CYS A 220 -6.14 4.73 5.07
C CYS A 220 -7.36 4.41 4.21
N ARG A 221 -7.11 3.71 3.09
CA ARG A 221 -8.04 3.63 1.96
C ARG A 221 -8.40 2.19 1.63
N ASN A 222 -9.69 1.96 1.39
CA ASN A 222 -10.28 0.69 0.97
C ASN A 222 -10.02 -0.52 1.90
N VAL A 223 -9.53 -0.28 3.13
CA VAL A 223 -9.26 -1.33 4.14
C VAL A 223 -10.33 -1.38 5.23
N ALA A 224 -10.86 -0.23 5.67
CA ALA A 224 -11.76 -0.15 6.82
C ALA A 224 -13.14 -0.80 6.56
N ILE A 225 -13.43 -1.17 5.32
CA ILE A 225 -14.60 -1.95 4.88
C ILE A 225 -14.55 -3.42 5.32
N TYR A 226 -13.37 -3.93 5.73
CA TYR A 226 -13.19 -5.31 6.20
C TYR A 226 -13.31 -5.46 7.72
N PHE A 227 -13.50 -4.37 8.45
CA PHE A 227 -13.51 -4.34 9.92
C PHE A 227 -14.94 -4.24 10.48
N THR A 228 -15.14 -4.67 11.73
CA THR A 228 -16.44 -4.41 12.39
C THR A 228 -16.64 -2.91 12.62
N PRO A 229 -17.87 -2.42 12.84
CA PRO A 229 -18.11 -1.00 13.14
C PRO A 229 -17.29 -0.49 14.35
N ASN A 230 -17.10 -1.33 15.37
CA ASN A 230 -16.33 -0.99 16.57
C ASN A 230 -14.83 -0.92 16.28
N ASP A 231 -14.29 -1.89 15.54
CA ASP A 231 -12.87 -1.87 15.15
C ASP A 231 -12.57 -0.73 14.19
N LYS A 232 -13.47 -0.45 13.24
CA LYS A 232 -13.38 0.69 12.33
C LYS A 232 -13.26 2.00 13.12
N LYS A 233 -14.13 2.21 14.11
CA LYS A 233 -14.06 3.36 15.02
C LYS A 233 -12.71 3.42 15.75
N MET A 234 -12.32 2.32 16.39
CA MET A 234 -11.08 2.20 17.16
C MET A 234 -9.82 2.48 16.32
N VAL A 235 -9.76 1.97 15.09
CA VAL A 235 -8.66 2.23 14.14
C VAL A 235 -8.59 3.71 13.79
N PHE A 236 -9.72 4.36 13.47
CA PHE A 236 -9.70 5.80 13.16
C PHE A 236 -9.33 6.66 14.37
N GLU A 237 -9.78 6.31 15.58
CA GLU A 237 -9.39 7.01 16.82
C GLU A 237 -7.89 6.88 17.11
N LYS A 238 -7.28 5.71 16.85
CA LYS A 238 -5.81 5.54 16.87
C LYS A 238 -5.11 6.37 15.79
N ILE A 239 -5.67 6.47 14.57
CA ILE A 239 -5.13 7.31 13.49
C ILE A 239 -5.13 8.78 13.89
N ALA A 240 -6.22 9.30 14.49
CA ALA A 240 -6.27 10.65 15.03
C ALA A 240 -5.16 10.88 16.09
N GLY A 241 -4.92 9.88 16.94
CA GLY A 241 -3.83 9.89 17.93
C GLY A 241 -2.43 10.02 17.33
N VAL A 242 -2.18 9.55 16.10
CA VAL A 242 -0.87 9.66 15.42
C VAL A 242 -0.80 10.75 14.34
N LEU A 243 -1.87 11.50 14.08
CA LEU A 243 -1.81 12.68 13.22
C LEU A 243 -1.27 13.91 13.98
N GLU A 244 -0.57 14.79 13.25
CA GLU A 244 -0.36 16.18 13.68
C GLU A 244 -1.70 16.93 13.72
N ALA A 245 -1.81 17.97 14.55
CA ALA A 245 -3.08 18.69 14.74
C ALA A 245 -3.63 19.31 13.44
N ASP A 246 -2.76 19.89 12.61
CA ASP A 246 -3.10 20.41 11.28
C ASP A 246 -3.01 19.33 10.17
N GLY A 247 -2.70 18.09 10.54
CA GLY A 247 -2.52 16.97 9.61
C GLY A 247 -3.83 16.50 8.97
N ALA A 248 -3.69 15.66 7.94
CA ALA A 248 -4.81 15.20 7.11
C ALA A 248 -4.92 13.67 7.04
N LEU A 249 -6.16 13.17 7.18
CA LEU A 249 -6.55 11.81 6.86
C LEU A 249 -7.27 11.78 5.49
N VAL A 250 -6.80 10.89 4.61
CA VAL A 250 -7.41 10.60 3.30
C VAL A 250 -7.94 9.16 3.30
N ILE A 251 -9.22 8.99 2.96
CA ILE A 251 -9.91 7.69 2.90
C ILE A 251 -10.33 7.35 1.45
N GLY A 252 -10.84 6.13 1.20
CA GLY A 252 -11.34 5.73 -0.13
C GLY A 252 -12.53 6.58 -0.58
N SER A 253 -12.72 6.77 -1.89
CA SER A 253 -13.74 7.70 -2.39
C SER A 253 -15.19 7.28 -2.12
N THR A 254 -15.40 6.02 -1.78
CA THR A 254 -16.70 5.43 -1.40
C THR A 254 -16.87 5.31 0.12
N GLU A 255 -15.89 5.75 0.91
CA GLU A 255 -15.90 5.64 2.37
C GLU A 255 -16.36 6.94 3.03
N SER A 256 -16.83 6.82 4.27
CA SER A 256 -17.17 7.94 5.14
C SER A 256 -16.87 7.61 6.60
N LEU A 257 -16.53 8.66 7.36
CA LEU A 257 -16.43 8.65 8.82
C LEU A 257 -17.68 9.19 9.52
N THR A 258 -18.70 9.64 8.77
CA THR A 258 -19.99 10.06 9.35
C THR A 258 -20.59 8.91 10.17
N GLY A 259 -20.87 9.16 11.45
CA GLY A 259 -21.38 8.14 12.38
C GLY A 259 -20.35 7.10 12.85
N VAL A 260 -19.08 7.20 12.45
CA VAL A 260 -18.01 6.28 12.86
C VAL A 260 -17.28 6.77 14.11
N THR A 261 -16.79 8.02 14.10
CA THR A 261 -16.11 8.66 15.23
C THR A 261 -16.26 10.17 15.17
N SER A 262 -16.20 10.84 16.32
CA SER A 262 -16.12 12.29 16.45
C SER A 262 -14.68 12.84 16.44
N ALA A 263 -13.67 11.97 16.36
CA ALA A 263 -12.26 12.37 16.37
C ALA A 263 -11.79 13.14 15.12
N PHE A 264 -12.66 13.29 14.10
CA PHE A 264 -12.35 13.94 12.83
C PHE A 264 -13.42 14.93 12.39
N GLU A 265 -12.97 16.07 11.85
CA GLU A 265 -13.79 17.02 11.10
C GLU A 265 -13.61 16.78 9.59
N ALA A 266 -14.72 16.68 8.85
CA ALA A 266 -14.70 16.60 7.40
C ALA A 266 -14.39 17.97 6.78
N ARG A 267 -13.34 18.03 5.95
CA ARG A 267 -12.99 19.18 5.11
C ARG A 267 -13.31 18.88 3.66
N ARG A 268 -13.84 19.87 2.93
CA ARG A 268 -14.19 19.75 1.51
C ARG A 268 -13.28 20.63 0.67
N TYR A 269 -12.80 20.10 -0.44
CA TYR A 269 -12.08 20.87 -1.45
C TYR A 269 -12.56 20.42 -2.84
N MET A 270 -13.16 21.35 -3.59
CA MET A 270 -13.90 21.04 -4.82
C MET A 270 -14.92 19.90 -4.59
N ARG A 271 -14.76 18.76 -5.27
CA ARG A 271 -15.61 17.56 -5.13
C ARG A 271 -15.04 16.52 -4.16
N SER A 272 -13.83 16.74 -3.63
CA SER A 272 -13.14 15.81 -2.75
C SER A 272 -13.41 16.11 -1.28
N ILE A 273 -13.33 15.07 -0.44
CA ILE A 273 -13.40 15.15 1.02
C ILE A 273 -12.08 14.61 1.59
N PHE A 274 -11.56 15.29 2.59
CA PHE A 274 -10.51 14.78 3.47
C PHE A 274 -10.89 15.10 4.91
N TYR A 275 -10.16 14.56 5.88
CA TYR A 275 -10.47 14.72 7.30
C TYR A 275 -9.28 15.33 8.04
N GLN A 276 -9.53 16.13 9.06
CA GLN A 276 -8.52 16.64 10.00
C GLN A 276 -8.94 16.29 11.43
N PRO A 277 -8.00 16.12 12.38
CA PRO A 277 -8.36 15.88 13.78
C PRO A 277 -9.33 16.94 14.31
N ALA A 278 -10.36 16.50 15.03
CA ALA A 278 -11.37 17.40 15.58
C ALA A 278 -10.81 18.30 16.68
N GLY A 279 -11.29 19.54 16.76
CA GLY A 279 -10.79 20.54 17.73
C GLY A 279 -9.56 21.31 17.25
N SER A 280 -9.03 21.00 16.05
CA SER A 280 -7.94 21.72 15.39
C SER A 280 -8.40 23.04 14.75
N GLY A 281 -9.33 23.75 15.41
CA GLY A 281 -10.02 24.93 14.91
C GLY A 281 -9.04 26.03 14.51
N GLY A 282 -9.05 26.40 13.23
CA GLY A 282 -8.09 27.35 12.68
C GLY A 282 -8.21 28.76 13.30
N GLY A 283 -7.07 29.37 13.63
CA GLY A 283 -7.03 30.77 14.08
C GLY A 283 -5.91 31.12 15.05
N GLN A 284 -5.28 30.13 15.71
CA GLN A 284 -4.09 30.37 16.54
C GLN A 284 -2.85 29.71 15.95
N ALA A 285 -1.72 30.41 16.06
CA ALA A 285 -0.43 29.91 15.62
C ALA A 285 -0.05 28.67 16.45
N VAL A 286 -0.08 27.50 15.82
CA VAL A 286 0.35 26.24 16.45
C VAL A 286 1.82 26.39 16.84
N GLN A 287 2.08 26.53 18.14
CA GLN A 287 3.44 26.45 18.69
C GLN A 287 3.95 25.02 18.47
N THR A 288 4.60 24.83 17.33
CA THR A 288 5.18 23.54 16.96
C THR A 288 6.33 23.28 17.92
N THR A 289 6.16 22.30 18.82
CA THR A 289 7.12 22.03 19.88
C THR A 289 8.48 21.71 19.28
N ALA A 290 9.50 22.49 19.63
CA ALA A 290 10.79 22.53 18.90
C ALA A 290 11.66 21.26 19.01
N ALA A 291 11.17 20.21 19.67
CA ALA A 291 11.85 18.93 19.88
C ALA A 291 11.44 17.87 18.84
N ARG A 292 11.50 18.19 17.55
CA ARG A 292 11.28 17.21 16.47
C ARG A 292 12.53 16.36 16.24
N THR A 293 12.63 15.23 16.92
CA THR A 293 13.54 14.14 16.51
C THR A 293 12.95 13.44 15.28
N PHE A 294 13.35 13.88 14.09
CA PHE A 294 12.96 13.22 12.84
C PHE A 294 13.77 11.91 12.70
N THR A 295 13.29 10.83 13.31
CA THR A 295 13.89 9.50 13.13
C THR A 295 13.66 9.05 11.70
N GLN A 296 14.69 9.22 10.86
CA GLN A 296 14.68 8.79 9.48
C GLN A 296 14.46 7.28 9.43
N ILE A 297 13.37 6.83 8.79
CA ILE A 297 13.16 5.41 8.55
C ILE A 297 14.11 5.03 7.41
N ALA A 298 15.18 4.29 7.72
CA ALA A 298 16.18 3.94 6.72
C ALA A 298 15.58 2.95 5.69
N PRO A 299 15.75 3.20 4.37
CA PRO A 299 15.40 2.22 3.35
C PRO A 299 16.34 1.01 3.43
N PRO A 300 15.89 -0.19 3.03
CA PRO A 300 16.75 -1.37 2.98
C PRO A 300 17.89 -1.13 1.97
N ARG A 301 19.14 -1.44 2.36
CA ARG A 301 20.25 -1.49 1.41
C ARG A 301 19.93 -2.55 0.34
N PRO A 302 20.20 -2.29 -0.96
CA PRO A 302 20.12 -3.35 -1.96
C PRO A 302 21.11 -4.46 -1.58
N LEU A 303 20.61 -5.69 -1.49
CA LEU A 303 21.46 -6.87 -1.37
C LEU A 303 22.33 -6.95 -2.62
N ALA A 304 23.64 -6.82 -2.45
CA ALA A 304 24.59 -7.01 -3.52
C ALA A 304 24.47 -8.46 -4.04
N GLN A 305 24.20 -8.61 -5.34
CA GLN A 305 24.19 -9.92 -5.97
C GLN A 305 25.62 -10.47 -6.02
N THR A 306 25.94 -11.41 -5.13
CA THR A 306 27.20 -12.15 -5.18
C THR A 306 27.18 -13.14 -6.34
N LEU A 307 27.68 -12.69 -7.50
CA LEU A 307 28.00 -13.57 -8.63
C LEU A 307 29.14 -14.54 -8.22
N PRO A 308 28.99 -15.86 -8.44
CA PRO A 308 30.04 -16.81 -8.07
C PRO A 308 31.21 -16.80 -9.07
N GLY A 309 32.40 -16.45 -8.57
CA GLY A 309 33.68 -17.03 -8.99
C GLY A 309 34.19 -16.70 -10.40
N SER A 310 34.97 -15.62 -10.54
CA SER A 310 36.09 -15.58 -11.47
C SER A 310 37.39 -15.89 -10.72
N VAL A 311 38.11 -16.93 -11.16
CA VAL A 311 39.40 -17.32 -10.58
C VAL A 311 40.51 -16.47 -11.21
N GLN A 312 41.34 -15.83 -10.39
CA GLN A 312 42.61 -15.24 -10.82
C GLN A 312 43.76 -15.71 -9.92
N PRO A 313 45.00 -15.79 -10.43
CA PRO A 313 46.05 -16.59 -9.82
C PRO A 313 46.81 -15.88 -8.70
N VAL A 314 47.26 -16.68 -7.72
CA VAL A 314 48.01 -16.22 -6.54
C VAL A 314 49.42 -15.74 -6.92
N GLN A 315 49.74 -14.48 -6.63
CA GLN A 315 51.11 -13.98 -6.64
C GLN A 315 51.84 -14.31 -5.33
N LYS A 316 53.13 -14.66 -5.46
CA LYS A 316 54.01 -15.01 -4.34
C LYS A 316 54.44 -13.77 -3.57
N SER A 317 54.48 -13.87 -2.25
CA SER A 317 55.24 -12.97 -1.38
C SER A 317 56.05 -13.79 -0.36
N ALA A 318 57.24 -13.30 -0.04
CA ALA A 318 58.21 -13.89 0.88
C ALA A 318 58.81 -12.74 1.72
N PRO A 319 59.73 -13.01 2.66
CA PRO A 319 59.45 -13.69 3.92
C PRO A 319 59.74 -12.76 5.13
N ILE A 320 59.32 -13.15 6.34
CA ILE A 320 59.78 -12.52 7.60
C ILE A 320 60.48 -13.58 8.45
N THR A 321 61.57 -13.17 9.09
CA THR A 321 62.63 -14.02 9.66
C THR A 321 62.53 -14.13 11.19
N GLN A 322 62.61 -15.36 11.72
CA GLN A 322 63.09 -15.83 13.06
C GLN A 322 62.62 -15.09 14.34
N MET A 323 62.31 -15.80 15.45
CA MET A 323 63.30 -16.48 16.30
C MET A 323 62.66 -17.53 17.27
N ALA A 324 63.46 -18.57 17.60
CA ALA A 324 63.50 -19.35 18.86
C ALA A 324 62.20 -20.00 19.45
N ALA A 325 62.18 -21.24 19.99
CA ALA A 325 63.23 -22.27 20.14
C ALA A 325 62.67 -23.70 20.44
N ARG A 326 63.35 -24.72 19.88
CA ARG A 326 63.66 -26.07 20.44
C ARG A 326 62.53 -27.07 20.82
N PRO A 327 62.83 -28.40 20.91
CA PRO A 327 62.05 -29.40 20.14
C PRO A 327 61.40 -30.55 20.95
N GLY A 328 60.57 -31.36 20.27
CA GLY A 328 60.05 -32.64 20.78
C GLY A 328 59.56 -33.60 19.68
N ALA A 329 60.34 -34.67 19.45
CA ALA A 329 60.06 -35.99 18.85
C ALA A 329 58.87 -36.26 17.87
N ALA A 330 59.20 -37.01 16.80
CA ALA A 330 58.31 -37.90 16.03
C ALA A 330 58.71 -39.39 16.29
N PRO A 331 58.37 -40.45 15.51
CA PRO A 331 57.33 -40.65 14.47
C PRO A 331 56.57 -42.02 14.57
N ALA A 332 55.60 -42.29 13.66
CA ALA A 332 55.23 -43.60 13.03
C ALA A 332 53.93 -43.41 12.18
N GLN A 333 53.87 -43.67 10.86
CA GLN A 333 53.72 -44.97 10.14
C GLN A 333 52.42 -45.74 10.49
N ALA A 334 51.62 -46.32 9.56
CA ALA A 334 51.89 -46.76 8.18
C ALA A 334 50.65 -46.68 7.21
N GLN A 335 50.85 -47.11 5.95
CA GLN A 335 49.95 -47.21 4.78
C GLN A 335 49.76 -48.72 4.36
N PRO A 336 49.21 -49.12 3.18
CA PRO A 336 47.89 -48.89 2.56
C PRO A 336 47.30 -50.22 1.96
N ALA A 337 46.62 -50.15 0.78
CA ALA A 337 46.35 -51.22 -0.23
C ALA A 337 45.02 -52.02 -0.08
N THR A 338 44.29 -52.46 -1.13
CA THR A 338 44.42 -52.31 -2.61
C THR A 338 43.09 -52.64 -3.34
N SER A 339 42.90 -52.14 -4.57
CA SER A 339 41.89 -52.64 -5.55
C SER A 339 42.39 -53.90 -6.30
N PRO A 340 41.58 -54.54 -7.16
CA PRO A 340 41.74 -54.25 -8.60
C PRO A 340 40.46 -54.34 -9.48
N ARG A 341 40.62 -53.92 -10.74
CA ARG A 341 39.65 -53.92 -11.86
C ARG A 341 40.09 -54.94 -12.92
N PRO A 342 39.17 -55.52 -13.73
CA PRO A 342 39.24 -55.43 -15.21
C PRO A 342 37.83 -55.35 -15.88
N LEU A 343 37.60 -55.49 -17.20
CA LEU A 343 38.13 -54.76 -18.38
C LEU A 343 37.13 -54.87 -19.58
N LEU A 344 37.13 -53.85 -20.46
CA LEU A 344 36.78 -53.80 -21.91
C LEU A 344 35.49 -54.40 -22.52
N GLY A 345 34.99 -53.70 -23.56
CA GLY A 345 34.08 -54.25 -24.59
C GLY A 345 33.33 -53.16 -25.38
N ALA A 346 33.67 -52.96 -26.67
CA ALA A 346 33.02 -51.98 -27.56
C ALA A 346 32.61 -52.62 -28.89
N SER A 347 31.50 -52.19 -29.49
CA SER A 347 31.15 -52.44 -30.89
C SER A 347 30.16 -51.40 -31.44
N SER A 348 29.95 -51.40 -32.75
CA SER A 348 29.53 -50.24 -33.55
C SER A 348 28.20 -50.42 -34.30
N ALA A 349 27.62 -49.27 -34.69
CA ALA A 349 26.69 -49.03 -35.81
C ALA A 349 25.36 -49.81 -35.92
N ALA A 350 24.25 -49.06 -35.90
CA ALA A 350 23.31 -48.94 -37.05
C ALA A 350 22.21 -47.91 -36.77
N VAL A 351 21.75 -47.21 -37.81
CA VAL A 351 20.53 -46.38 -37.83
C VAL A 351 19.65 -46.89 -38.97
N PRO A 352 18.33 -47.06 -38.75
CA PRO A 352 17.40 -46.48 -39.72
C PRO A 352 16.12 -45.86 -39.13
N ALA A 353 15.71 -44.75 -39.77
CA ALA A 353 14.34 -44.41 -40.18
C ALA A 353 13.16 -44.43 -39.17
N THR A 354 12.81 -43.22 -38.72
CA THR A 354 11.47 -42.58 -38.84
C THR A 354 10.17 -43.38 -38.61
N SER A 355 9.38 -42.93 -37.62
CA SER A 355 7.90 -42.94 -37.62
C SER A 355 7.36 -41.81 -36.71
N PRO A 356 6.10 -41.37 -36.88
CA PRO A 356 5.73 -39.96 -36.67
C PRO A 356 5.30 -39.56 -35.25
N ARG A 357 5.43 -38.26 -34.93
CA ARG A 357 4.82 -37.65 -33.75
C ARG A 357 3.29 -37.57 -33.90
N PRO A 358 2.50 -37.85 -32.86
CA PRO A 358 1.08 -37.50 -32.84
C PRO A 358 0.91 -35.98 -32.73
N SER A 359 0.06 -35.41 -33.58
CA SER A 359 -0.33 -34.00 -33.59
C SER A 359 -1.30 -33.69 -32.44
N VAL A 360 -0.96 -32.70 -31.60
CA VAL A 360 -1.84 -32.18 -30.55
C VAL A 360 -2.90 -31.26 -31.18
N PRO A 361 -4.21 -31.46 -30.93
CA PRO A 361 -5.24 -30.56 -31.43
C PRO A 361 -5.21 -29.20 -30.70
N ALA A 362 -5.46 -28.12 -31.44
CA ALA A 362 -5.53 -26.77 -30.90
C ALA A 362 -6.75 -26.57 -29.96
N PRO A 363 -6.68 -25.67 -28.96
CA PRO A 363 -7.78 -25.44 -28.04
C PRO A 363 -8.97 -24.78 -28.76
N VAL A 364 -10.14 -25.39 -28.64
CA VAL A 364 -11.41 -24.85 -29.13
C VAL A 364 -11.82 -23.65 -28.25
N ALA A 365 -12.12 -22.52 -28.88
CA ALA A 365 -12.61 -21.34 -28.17
C ALA A 365 -14.03 -21.57 -27.61
N PRO A 366 -14.34 -21.13 -26.38
CA PRO A 366 -15.69 -21.26 -25.83
C PRO A 366 -16.68 -20.37 -26.59
N ALA A 367 -17.86 -20.92 -26.88
CA ALA A 367 -18.95 -20.19 -27.52
C ALA A 367 -19.49 -19.06 -26.61
N PRO A 368 -19.98 -17.94 -27.18
CA PRO A 368 -20.49 -16.82 -26.39
C PRO A 368 -21.77 -17.22 -25.64
N VAL A 369 -21.76 -17.03 -24.31
CA VAL A 369 -22.94 -17.18 -23.46
C VAL A 369 -23.90 -16.02 -23.74
N ALA A 370 -25.15 -16.34 -24.11
CA ALA A 370 -26.18 -15.33 -24.32
C ALA A 370 -26.52 -14.58 -23.01
N PRO A 371 -26.77 -13.26 -23.05
CA PRO A 371 -27.18 -12.52 -21.87
C PRO A 371 -28.58 -12.98 -21.40
N PRO A 372 -28.88 -12.91 -20.08
CA PRO A 372 -30.21 -13.22 -19.56
C PRO A 372 -31.26 -12.23 -20.10
N PRO A 373 -32.53 -12.65 -20.24
CA PRO A 373 -33.59 -11.79 -20.76
C PRO A 373 -33.82 -10.58 -19.85
N VAL A 374 -34.03 -9.42 -20.47
CA VAL A 374 -34.48 -8.21 -19.78
C VAL A 374 -35.96 -8.40 -19.43
N PRO A 375 -36.40 -8.20 -18.17
CA PRO A 375 -37.81 -8.25 -17.84
C PRO A 375 -38.54 -7.06 -18.49
N ASP A 376 -39.73 -7.33 -19.05
CA ASP A 376 -40.52 -6.34 -19.76
C ASP A 376 -40.91 -5.14 -18.88
N ARG A 377 -40.93 -3.96 -19.50
CA ARG A 377 -41.50 -2.75 -18.90
C ARG A 377 -43.00 -2.73 -19.16
N ASP A 378 -43.79 -3.23 -18.22
CA ASP A 378 -45.17 -2.77 -18.02
C ASP A 378 -45.71 -3.19 -16.65
N GLU A 379 -45.37 -2.41 -15.61
CA GLU A 379 -46.16 -2.36 -14.38
C GLU A 379 -46.34 -0.89 -13.94
N GLN A 380 -47.55 -0.38 -14.13
CA GLN A 380 -47.95 0.97 -13.74
C GLN A 380 -48.18 1.04 -12.22
N VAL A 381 -47.13 1.34 -11.45
CA VAL A 381 -47.30 1.68 -10.03
C VAL A 381 -47.82 3.12 -9.93
N GLN A 382 -49.07 3.26 -9.47
CA GLN A 382 -49.71 4.55 -9.24
C GLN A 382 -49.08 5.27 -8.03
N GLU A 383 -48.50 6.44 -8.24
CA GLU A 383 -48.12 7.34 -7.15
C GLU A 383 -49.38 7.97 -6.49
N PRO A 384 -49.54 7.89 -5.16
CA PRO A 384 -50.62 8.61 -4.48
C PRO A 384 -50.31 10.11 -4.41
N ARG A 385 -51.12 10.91 -5.11
CA ARG A 385 -51.08 12.39 -5.05
C ARG A 385 -51.31 12.88 -3.62
N VAL A 386 -50.33 13.59 -3.04
CA VAL A 386 -50.51 14.37 -1.81
C VAL A 386 -50.81 15.82 -2.18
N HIS A 387 -51.96 16.34 -1.75
CA HIS A 387 -52.36 17.73 -1.97
C HIS A 387 -51.53 18.70 -1.10
N PRO A 388 -51.21 19.92 -1.60
CA PRO A 388 -50.47 20.91 -0.83
C PRO A 388 -51.36 21.53 0.26
N ALA A 389 -51.07 21.23 1.52
CA ALA A 389 -51.71 21.87 2.66
C ALA A 389 -51.28 23.34 2.80
N GLN A 390 -52.27 24.24 2.83
CA GLN A 390 -52.06 25.66 3.13
C GLN A 390 -51.61 25.82 4.59
N PHE A 391 -50.50 26.52 4.84
CA PHE A 391 -50.14 26.96 6.19
C PHE A 391 -50.13 28.49 6.31
N VAL A 392 -50.96 28.97 7.22
CA VAL A 392 -51.20 30.37 7.55
C VAL A 392 -50.04 30.93 8.38
N ARG A 393 -49.65 32.19 8.13
CA ARG A 393 -48.65 32.91 8.93
C ARG A 393 -49.22 33.37 10.28
N PRO A 394 -48.49 33.20 11.40
CA PRO A 394 -48.58 34.09 12.54
C PRO A 394 -47.59 35.26 12.41
N ARG A 395 -47.92 36.41 13.01
CA ARG A 395 -47.15 37.68 12.95
C ARG A 395 -46.85 38.19 14.36
N ALA A 396 -45.58 38.14 14.76
CA ALA A 396 -44.98 38.85 15.91
C ALA A 396 -43.46 38.65 15.80
N ALA A 397 -42.55 39.50 16.28
CA ALA A 397 -42.49 40.90 16.68
C ALA A 397 -40.99 41.15 16.96
N LEU A 398 -40.42 42.29 16.54
CA LEU A 398 -39.00 42.61 16.75
C LEU A 398 -38.74 43.17 18.16
N PRO A 399 -37.52 42.98 18.69
CA PRO A 399 -36.81 44.03 19.41
C PRO A 399 -35.59 44.54 18.59
N ALA A 400 -35.04 45.70 18.98
CA ALA A 400 -34.23 46.56 18.10
C ALA A 400 -32.77 46.76 18.53
N ALA A 401 -32.00 47.39 17.62
CA ALA A 401 -30.65 48.00 17.79
C ALA A 401 -29.47 47.03 17.99
N GLN A 402 -28.29 47.22 17.39
CA GLN A 402 -27.52 48.46 17.20
C GLN A 402 -26.75 48.49 15.85
N ALA A 403 -26.00 49.57 15.58
CA ALA A 403 -25.46 49.91 14.26
C ALA A 403 -23.93 50.11 14.21
N ALA A 404 -23.41 50.12 12.97
CA ALA A 404 -22.09 50.57 12.50
C ALA A 404 -20.87 49.62 12.67
N PRO A 405 -19.79 49.78 11.86
CA PRO A 405 -19.64 50.54 10.61
C PRO A 405 -19.21 49.67 9.40
N ALA A 406 -19.35 50.22 8.19
CA ALA A 406 -18.86 49.59 6.96
C ALA A 406 -17.34 49.77 6.76
N SER A 407 -16.63 48.74 6.28
CA SER A 407 -15.32 48.95 5.65
C SER A 407 -14.98 47.93 4.54
N ARG A 408 -14.24 48.39 3.54
CA ARG A 408 -13.47 47.62 2.53
C ARG A 408 -14.25 46.68 1.59
N ARG A 409 -14.92 47.28 0.60
CA ARG A 409 -15.06 46.66 -0.73
C ARG A 409 -13.65 46.43 -1.31
N GLY A 410 -13.27 45.18 -1.56
CA GLY A 410 -12.04 44.85 -2.28
C GLY A 410 -12.11 45.32 -3.74
N ASP A 411 -11.04 45.96 -4.22
CA ASP A 411 -10.97 46.54 -5.56
C ASP A 411 -10.94 45.45 -6.66
N LYS A 412 -12.07 45.27 -7.34
CA LYS A 412 -12.21 44.36 -8.49
C LYS A 412 -11.39 44.81 -9.71
N THR A 413 -10.85 46.04 -9.71
CA THR A 413 -10.08 46.61 -10.83
C THR A 413 -8.64 46.09 -10.83
N ALA A 414 -8.01 45.98 -9.66
CA ALA A 414 -6.67 45.39 -9.51
C ALA A 414 -6.62 43.93 -9.98
N LEU A 415 -7.60 43.10 -9.60
CA LEU A 415 -7.65 41.69 -10.00
C LEU A 415 -7.85 41.53 -11.52
N LYS A 416 -8.65 42.41 -12.15
CA LYS A 416 -8.80 42.42 -13.62
C LYS A 416 -7.49 42.78 -14.34
N ARG A 417 -6.73 43.78 -13.85
CA ARG A 417 -5.42 44.13 -14.44
C ARG A 417 -4.42 42.98 -14.38
N LEU A 418 -4.35 42.27 -13.23
CA LEU A 418 -3.44 41.13 -13.06
C LEU A 418 -3.78 39.96 -14.00
N ILE A 419 -5.07 39.67 -14.20
CA ILE A 419 -5.53 38.64 -15.16
C ILE A 419 -5.20 39.05 -16.61
N MET A 420 -5.32 40.34 -16.95
CA MET A 420 -5.05 40.84 -18.30
C MET A 420 -3.55 40.80 -18.63
N GLN A 421 -2.68 41.20 -17.70
CA GLN A 421 -1.22 41.05 -17.86
C GLN A 421 -0.78 39.59 -18.00
N LYS A 422 -1.39 38.66 -17.23
CA LYS A 422 -1.05 37.24 -17.32
C LYS A 422 -1.47 36.62 -18.67
N LYS A 423 -2.59 37.05 -19.25
CA LYS A 423 -2.98 36.67 -20.63
C LYS A 423 -2.04 37.26 -21.69
N ALA A 424 -1.63 38.51 -21.56
CA ALA A 424 -0.68 39.13 -22.50
C ALA A 424 0.68 38.41 -22.50
N ALA A 425 1.16 37.96 -21.33
CA ALA A 425 2.40 37.20 -21.21
C ALA A 425 2.33 35.77 -21.80
N GLN A 426 1.13 35.17 -21.90
CA GLN A 426 0.96 33.85 -22.53
C GLN A 426 0.85 33.94 -24.06
N ALA A 427 0.38 35.06 -24.61
CA ALA A 427 0.27 35.29 -26.05
C ALA A 427 1.59 35.76 -26.71
N ALA A 428 2.71 35.73 -25.99
CA ALA A 428 4.04 36.11 -26.47
C ALA A 428 5.02 34.92 -26.56
N HIS A 429 4.51 33.69 -26.39
CA HIS A 429 5.27 32.44 -26.45
C HIS A 429 4.60 31.36 -27.33
N GLU A 430 3.64 31.79 -28.16
CA GLU A 430 3.13 31.09 -29.35
C GLU A 430 3.48 31.93 -30.58
#